data_AF-A0A531LK07-F1
#
_entry.id   AF-A0A531LK07-F1
#
_cell.length_a   1.000
_cell.length_b   1.000
_cell.length_c   1.000
_cell.angle_alpha   90.00
_cell.angle_beta   90.00
_cell.angle_gamma   90.00
#
_symmetry.space_group_name_H-M   'P 1'
#
loop_
_entity.id
_entity.type
_entity.pdbx_description
1 polymer ?
#
loop_
_entity_poly.entity_id
_entity_poly.type
_entity_poly.pdbx_seq_one_letter_code
_entity_poly.pdbx_strand_id
1 'polypeptide(L)'
;LEGELVLVEDGGETLLKAGDSAAFAKNSGNGHHMINRSLVTARYLEVGSRCQDDVITCSDIDMMSPSSDGRFLHKDGTPYP
;
A
#
# COMPACT_ATOMS: atom_id res chain seq x y z
N LEU A 1 2.64 -3.49 -16.04
CA LEU A 1 2.08 -3.50 -17.41
C LEU A 1 2.93 -2.63 -18.33
N GLU A 2 3.26 -1.41 -17.92
CA GLU A 2 4.15 -0.49 -18.64
C GLU A 2 4.75 0.55 -17.67
N GLY A 3 5.87 1.18 -18.06
CA GLY A 3 6.59 2.15 -17.22
C GLY A 3 7.43 1.50 -16.11
N GLU A 4 7.96 2.35 -15.23
CA GLU A 4 8.74 1.95 -14.05
C GLU A 4 8.14 2.58 -12.79
N LEU A 5 8.18 1.84 -11.68
CA LEU A 5 7.73 2.29 -10.37
C LEU A 5 8.80 1.99 -9.32
N VAL A 6 8.96 2.87 -8.35
CA VAL A 6 9.75 2.59 -7.16
C VAL A 6 8.81 2.04 -6.09
N LEU A 7 8.96 0.76 -5.76
CA LEU A 7 8.37 0.16 -4.57
C LEU A 7 9.18 0.60 -3.36
N VAL A 8 8.51 1.24 -2.40
CA VAL A 8 9.10 1.67 -1.14
C VAL A 8 8.52 0.79 -0.03
N GLU A 9 9.40 0.13 0.71
CA GLU A 9 9.12 -0.72 1.87
C GLU A 9 10.05 -0.33 3.03
N ASP A 10 9.84 -0.89 4.22
CA ASP A 10 10.70 -0.62 5.40
C ASP A 10 12.18 -0.94 5.12
N GLY A 11 12.43 -1.95 4.29
CA GLY A 11 13.77 -2.40 3.90
C GLY A 11 14.45 -1.52 2.83
N GLY A 12 13.77 -0.51 2.30
CA GLY A 12 14.28 0.42 1.30
C GLY A 12 13.48 0.41 0.00
N GLU A 13 14.17 0.73 -1.09
CA GLU A 13 13.55 0.99 -2.39
C GLU A 13 13.92 -0.07 -3.41
N THR A 14 12.94 -0.56 -4.16
CA THR A 14 13.12 -1.49 -5.28
C THR A 14 12.53 -0.90 -6.55
N LEU A 15 13.32 -0.83 -7.63
CA LEU A 15 12.81 -0.43 -8.95
C LEU A 15 12.09 -1.60 -9.61
N LEU A 16 10.82 -1.43 -9.91
CA LEU A 16 9.98 -2.37 -10.66
C LEU A 16 9.78 -1.89 -12.09
N LYS A 17 9.89 -2.80 -13.04
CA LYS A 17 9.68 -2.57 -14.48
C LYS A 17 8.49 -3.35 -15.01
N ALA A 18 8.13 -3.09 -16.27
CA ALA A 18 7.11 -3.86 -16.95
C ALA A 18 7.44 -5.37 -16.96
N GLY A 19 6.59 -6.17 -16.31
CA GLY A 19 6.76 -7.62 -16.18
C GLY A 19 7.10 -8.06 -14.75
N ASP A 20 7.63 -7.16 -13.92
CA ASP A 20 7.94 -7.46 -12.53
C ASP A 20 6.66 -7.61 -11.69
N SER A 21 6.78 -8.32 -10.57
CA SER A 21 5.70 -8.57 -9.62
C SER A 21 6.22 -8.45 -8.19
N ALA A 22 5.40 -7.86 -7.32
CA ALA A 22 5.61 -7.82 -5.88
C ALA A 22 4.42 -8.49 -5.18
N ALA A 23 4.66 -9.11 -4.03
CA ALA A 23 3.64 -9.80 -3.26
C ALA A 23 3.73 -9.40 -1.80
N PHE A 24 2.57 -9.14 -1.20
CA PHE A 24 2.48 -8.59 0.16
C PHE A 24 1.73 -9.59 1.04
N ALA A 25 2.47 -10.32 1.86
CA ALA A 25 1.88 -11.29 2.78
C ALA A 25 1.06 -10.57 3.86
N LYS A 26 -0.16 -11.07 4.12
CA LYS A 26 -1.01 -10.56 5.21
C LYS A 26 -0.25 -10.56 6.52
N ASN A 27 -0.43 -9.51 7.31
CA ASN A 27 0.17 -9.33 8.64
C ASN A 27 1.70 -9.33 8.67
N SER A 28 2.38 -9.02 7.56
CA SER A 28 3.85 -8.84 7.57
C SER A 28 4.30 -7.65 8.41
N GLY A 29 3.43 -6.63 8.57
CA GLY A 29 3.76 -5.36 9.21
C GLY A 29 4.59 -4.41 8.35
N ASN A 30 5.06 -4.87 7.19
CA ASN A 30 5.86 -4.08 6.25
C ASN A 30 4.93 -3.23 5.37
N GLY A 31 4.91 -1.92 5.63
CA GLY A 31 4.18 -0.96 4.80
C GLY A 31 4.77 -0.90 3.40
N HIS A 32 3.93 -0.64 2.39
CA HIS A 32 4.40 -0.49 1.02
C HIS A 32 3.62 0.58 0.27
N HIS A 33 4.30 1.30 -0.62
CA HIS A 33 3.67 2.17 -1.58
C HIS A 33 4.52 2.26 -2.86
N MET A 34 3.89 2.71 -3.95
CA MET A 34 4.54 2.88 -5.24
C MET A 34 4.73 4.37 -5.54
N ILE A 35 5.94 4.77 -5.96
CA ILE A 35 6.23 6.12 -6.42
C ILE A 35 6.63 6.07 -7.90
N ASN A 36 5.91 6.80 -8.75
CA ASN A 36 6.38 7.09 -10.10
C ASN A 36 7.28 8.34 -10.07
N ARG A 37 8.59 8.14 -10.25
CA ARG A 37 9.58 9.23 -10.33
C ARG A 37 9.90 9.65 -11.77
N SER A 38 9.26 9.02 -12.75
CA SER A 38 9.49 9.29 -14.16
C SER A 38 8.59 10.42 -14.68
N LEU A 39 8.88 10.90 -15.89
CA LEU A 39 8.07 11.91 -16.59
C LEU A 39 6.92 11.27 -17.41
N VAL A 40 6.76 9.95 -17.36
CA VAL A 40 5.75 9.21 -18.12
C VAL A 40 4.83 8.45 -17.19
N THR A 41 3.59 8.20 -17.62
CA THR A 41 2.64 7.38 -16.85
C THR A 41 3.14 5.94 -16.75
N ALA A 42 3.10 5.38 -15.54
CA ALA A 42 3.29 3.95 -15.30
C ALA A 42 1.93 3.28 -15.05
N ARG A 43 1.77 2.02 -15.46
CA ARG A 43 0.59 1.21 -15.17
C ARG A 43 0.98 -0.17 -14.66
N TYR A 44 0.38 -0.58 -13.56
CA TYR A 44 0.51 -1.90 -12.96
C TYR A 44 -0.88 -2.46 -12.63
N LEU A 45 -0.94 -3.76 -12.34
CA LEU A 45 -2.15 -4.42 -11.90
C LEU A 45 -2.02 -4.69 -10.41
N GLU A 46 -3.02 -4.27 -9.64
CA GLU A 46 -3.12 -4.59 -8.21
C GLU A 46 -4.26 -5.59 -8.01
N VAL A 47 -3.98 -6.67 -7.27
CA VAL A 47 -4.95 -7.72 -6.98
C VAL A 47 -4.94 -7.99 -5.49
N GLY A 48 -6.05 -7.67 -4.83
CA GLY A 48 -6.27 -7.90 -3.40
C GLY A 48 -7.48 -8.80 -3.16
N SER A 49 -7.45 -9.54 -2.04
CA SER A 49 -8.63 -10.27 -1.56
C SER A 49 -9.69 -9.30 -1.04
N ARG A 50 -10.97 -9.69 -1.11
CA ARG A 50 -12.07 -8.92 -0.51
C ARG A 50 -12.41 -9.51 0.86
N CYS A 51 -12.23 -8.74 1.93
CA CYS A 51 -12.53 -9.16 3.30
C CYS A 51 -13.13 -7.98 4.08
N GLN A 52 -14.34 -8.16 4.62
CA GLN A 52 -15.06 -7.11 5.36
C GLN A 52 -14.37 -6.77 6.69
N ASP A 53 -13.70 -7.76 7.28
CA ASP A 53 -13.00 -7.65 8.57
C ASP A 53 -11.55 -7.17 8.42
N ASP A 54 -11.17 -6.73 7.22
CA ASP A 54 -9.80 -6.26 6.96
C ASP A 54 -9.56 -4.87 7.56
N VAL A 55 -8.30 -4.60 7.91
CA VAL A 55 -7.88 -3.32 8.50
C VAL A 55 -6.60 -2.87 7.82
N ILE A 56 -6.66 -1.72 7.17
CA ILE A 56 -5.50 -1.07 6.54
C ILE A 56 -4.82 -0.21 7.60
N THR A 57 -3.51 -0.38 7.79
CA THR A 57 -2.70 0.46 8.69
C THR A 57 -1.64 1.20 7.90
N CYS A 58 -1.52 2.51 8.13
CA CYS A 58 -0.38 3.28 7.63
C CYS A 58 0.81 3.06 8.58
N SER A 59 1.95 2.60 8.06
CA SER A 59 3.17 2.38 8.86
C SER A 59 3.68 3.70 9.46
N ASP A 60 3.73 4.75 8.62
CA ASP A 60 4.52 5.96 8.90
C ASP A 60 3.78 7.00 9.75
N ILE A 61 2.46 6.90 9.83
CA ILE A 61 1.60 7.83 10.57
C ILE A 61 0.62 7.05 11.46
N ASP A 62 0.04 7.74 12.44
CA ASP A 62 -0.93 7.15 13.36
C ASP A 62 -2.31 6.96 12.71
N MET A 63 -2.40 6.26 11.57
CA MET A 63 -3.64 6.11 10.82
C MET A 63 -3.94 4.65 10.49
N MET A 64 -5.22 4.30 10.59
CA MET A 64 -5.78 3.05 10.10
C MET A 64 -7.18 3.26 9.51
N SER A 65 -7.63 2.31 8.70
CA SER A 65 -8.96 2.31 8.10
C SER A 65 -9.50 0.88 8.06
N PRO A 66 -10.57 0.56 8.82
CA PRO A 66 -11.29 -0.69 8.67
C PRO A 66 -12.02 -0.74 7.32
N SER A 67 -11.94 -1.88 6.62
CA SER A 67 -12.70 -2.11 5.39
C SER A 67 -14.22 -2.16 5.62
N SER A 68 -14.65 -2.33 6.88
CA SER A 68 -16.06 -2.43 7.24
C SER A 68 -16.87 -1.17 6.94
N ASP A 69 -16.24 0.00 7.09
CA ASP A 69 -16.88 1.31 6.91
C ASP A 69 -15.98 2.38 6.26
N GLY A 70 -14.69 2.09 6.03
CA GLY A 70 -13.75 2.97 5.33
C GLY A 70 -13.42 4.27 6.07
N ARG A 71 -13.72 4.37 7.37
CA ARG A 71 -13.39 5.57 8.15
C ARG A 71 -11.90 5.60 8.50
N PHE A 72 -11.32 6.79 8.48
CA PHE A 72 -9.98 7.02 9.00
C PHE A 72 -10.01 7.17 10.52
N LEU A 73 -9.23 6.34 11.20
CA LEU A 73 -9.08 6.32 12.65
C LEU A 73 -7.60 6.44 13.01
N HIS A 74 -7.33 7.00 14.18
CA HIS A 74 -6.08 6.78 14.90
C HIS A 74 -5.91 5.28 15.22
N LYS A 75 -4.68 4.82 15.46
CA LYS A 75 -4.42 3.39 15.75
C LYS A 75 -5.03 2.93 17.08
N ASP A 76 -5.44 3.86 17.94
CA ASP A 76 -6.20 3.58 19.17
C ASP A 76 -7.73 3.48 18.94
N GLY A 77 -8.19 3.71 17.71
CA GLY A 77 -9.60 3.65 17.31
C GLY A 77 -10.35 4.99 17.41
N THR A 78 -9.71 6.07 17.86
CA THR A 78 -10.34 7.40 17.86
C THR A 78 -10.47 7.94 16.43
N PRO A 79 -11.58 8.59 16.03
CA PRO A 79 -11.72 9.10 14.67
C PRO A 79 -10.76 10.25 14.36
N TYR A 80 -10.24 10.29 13.12
CA TYR A 80 -9.65 11.52 12.58
C TYR A 80 -10.76 12.57 12.32
N PRO A 81 -10.46 13.88 12.50
CA PRO A 81 -11.40 14.97 12.21
C PRO A 81 -11.76 15.11 10.72
#